data_AF-A0A3C0T8S6-F1
#
_entry.id   AF-A0A3C0T8S6-F1
#
_cell.length_a   1.000
_cell.length_b   1.000
_cell.length_c   1.000
_cell.angle_alpha   90.00
_cell.angle_beta   90.00
_cell.angle_gamma   90.00
#
_symmetry.space_group_name_H-M   'P 1'
#
loop_
_entity.id
_entity.type
_entity.pdbx_description
1 polymer ?
#
loop_
_entity_poly.entity_id
_entity_poly.type
_entity_poly.pdbx_seq_one_letter_code
_entity_poly.pdbx_strand_id
1 'polypeptide(L)' 'MFKIKSLLRLLVVGLVVLPGFAFADELNAGDTAWMITATVLVLFMTIPGLSLFYAGMVRSKNVLSVLMQCFA' A
#
# COMPACT_ATOMS: atom_id res chain seq x y z
N MET A 1 34.80 -21.75 10.74
CA MET A 1 33.62 -21.02 11.26
C MET A 1 33.44 -19.62 10.66
N PHE A 2 34.47 -18.77 10.61
CA PHE A 2 34.37 -17.39 10.06
C PHE A 2 33.95 -17.33 8.58
N LYS A 3 34.42 -18.26 7.74
CA LYS A 3 34.10 -18.32 6.30
C LYS A 3 32.62 -18.65 6.03
N ILE A 4 32.00 -19.50 6.86
CA ILE A 4 30.57 -19.86 6.77
C ILE A 4 29.67 -18.66 7.11
N LYS A 5 30.03 -17.87 8.13
CA LYS A 5 29.25 -16.68 8.53
C LYS A 5 29.36 -15.56 7.49
N SER A 6 30.52 -15.41 6.86
CA SER A 6 30.71 -14.48 5.73
C SER A 6 29.87 -14.88 4.51
N LEU A 7 29.86 -16.17 4.17
CA LEU A 7 29.04 -16.72 3.10
C LEU A 7 27.54 -16.53 3.36
N LEU A 8 27.08 -16.80 4.58
CA LEU A 8 25.68 -16.59 4.99
C LEU A 8 25.27 -15.12 4.87
N ARG A 9 26.14 -14.18 5.26
CA ARG A 9 25.89 -12.74 5.14
C ARG A 9 25.77 -12.28 3.68
N LEU A 10 26.65 -12.76 2.80
CA LEU A 10 26.58 -12.47 1.37
C LEU A 10 25.29 -13.00 0.74
N LEU A 11 24.83 -14.18 1.17
CA LEU A 11 23.57 -14.77 0.70
C LEU A 11 22.35 -13.96 1.15
N VAL A 12 22.33 -13.50 2.41
CA VAL A 12 21.26 -12.65 2.95
C VAL A 12 21.21 -11.29 2.26
N VAL A 13 22.37 -10.66 2.02
CA VAL A 13 22.44 -9.41 1.25
C VAL A 13 21.97 -9.62 -0.19
N GLY A 14 22.37 -10.73 -0.82
CA GLY A 14 21.87 -11.10 -2.14
C GLY A 14 20.34 -11.20 -2.16
N LEU A 15 19.75 -11.93 -1.19
CA LEU A 15 18.30 -12.11 -1.07
C LEU A 15 17.53 -10.78 -0.90
N VAL A 16 18.07 -9.84 -0.12
CA VAL A 16 17.46 -8.52 0.10
C VAL A 16 17.55 -7.63 -1.15
N VAL A 17 18.54 -7.86 -2.01
CA VAL A 17 18.76 -7.08 -3.25
C VAL A 17 18.00 -7.67 -4.45
N LEU A 18 17.57 -8.94 -4.40
CA LEU A 18 16.78 -9.57 -5.46
C LEU A 18 15.55 -8.77 -5.96
N PRO A 19 14.72 -8.11 -5.12
CA PRO A 19 13.57 -7.34 -5.62
C PRO A 19 13.96 -6.08 -6.42
N GLY A 20 15.24 -5.71 -6.47
CA GLY A 20 15.73 -4.58 -7.27
C GLY A 20 15.77 -4.85 -8.78
N PHE A 21 15.73 -6.11 -9.21
CA PHE A 21 15.69 -6.48 -10.63
C PHE A 21 14.24 -6.57 -11.12
N ALA A 22 13.60 -5.42 -11.33
CA ALA A 22 12.30 -5.36 -12.00
C ALA A 22 12.50 -5.18 -13.50
N PHE A 23 12.13 -6.19 -14.30
CA PHE A 23 12.04 -6.07 -15.75
C PHE A 23 10.65 -5.55 -16.10
N ALA A 24 10.56 -4.25 -16.43
CA ALA A 24 9.33 -3.65 -16.90
C ALA A 24 9.17 -3.94 -18.40
N ASP A 25 8.00 -4.45 -18.78
CA ASP A 25 7.59 -4.60 -20.18
C ASP A 25 7.13 -3.24 -20.75
N GLU A 26 6.81 -3.17 -22.05
CA GLU A 26 6.27 -1.93 -22.63
C GLU A 26 4.95 -1.48 -21.97
N LEU A 27 4.70 -0.17 -21.94
CA LEU A 27 3.50 0.39 -21.33
C LEU A 27 2.23 -0.08 -22.05
N ASN A 28 1.43 -0.89 -21.36
CA ASN A 28 0.13 -1.34 -21.84
C ASN A 28 -0.99 -0.42 -21.36
N ALA A 29 -1.85 0.02 -22.28
CA ALA A 29 -2.98 0.90 -21.97
C ALA A 29 -4.04 0.21 -21.08
N GLY A 30 -4.26 -1.10 -21.26
CA GLY A 30 -5.16 -1.91 -20.44
C GLY A 30 -4.67 -2.03 -19.00
N ASP A 31 -3.38 -2.29 -18.80
CA ASP A 31 -2.77 -2.34 -17.46
C ASP A 31 -2.84 -0.96 -16.78
N THR A 32 -2.60 0.11 -17.54
CA THR A 32 -2.73 1.48 -17.03
C THR A 32 -4.17 1.80 -16.62
N ALA A 33 -5.17 1.45 -17.44
CA ALA A 33 -6.57 1.66 -17.13
C ALA A 33 -7.00 0.86 -15.90
N TRP A 34 -6.54 -0.39 -15.78
CA TRP A 34 -6.79 -1.22 -14.61
C TRP A 34 -6.15 -0.64 -13.35
N MET A 35 -4.89 -0.20 -13.42
CA MET A 35 -4.18 0.42 -12.29
C MET A 35 -4.86 1.70 -11.82
N ILE A 36 -5.33 2.56 -12.73
CA ILE A 36 -6.10 3.76 -12.36
C ILE A 36 -7.41 3.36 -11.68
N THR A 37 -8.12 2.38 -12.24
CA THR A 37 -9.39 1.88 -11.67
C THR A 37 -9.19 1.29 -10.28
N ALA A 38 -8.19 0.43 -10.10
CA ALA A 38 -7.81 -0.14 -8.81
C ALA A 38 -7.45 0.95 -7.79
N THR A 39 -6.72 1.98 -8.21
CA THR A 39 -6.36 3.11 -7.36
C THR A 39 -7.60 3.86 -6.89
N VAL A 40 -8.58 4.11 -7.76
CA VAL A 40 -9.86 4.72 -7.39
C VAL A 40 -10.64 3.85 -6.40
N LEU A 41 -10.65 2.52 -6.59
CA LEU A 41 -11.28 1.60 -5.63
C LEU A 41 -10.62 1.66 -4.25
N VAL A 42 -9.29 1.75 -4.18
CA VAL A 42 -8.56 1.91 -2.91
C VAL A 42 -8.89 3.26 -2.25
N LEU A 43 -8.95 4.34 -3.01
CA LEU A 43 -9.38 5.65 -2.49
C LEU A 43 -10.82 5.61 -1.96
N PHE A 44 -11.70 4.81 -2.57
CA PHE A 44 -13.06 4.62 -2.09
C PHE A 44 -13.12 3.92 -0.73
N MET A 45 -12.14 3.06 -0.41
CA MET A 45 -12.03 2.42 0.90
C MET A 45 -11.73 3.44 2.00
N THR A 46 -10.90 4.45 1.75
CA THR A 46 -10.61 5.49 2.74
C THR A 46 -11.71 6.55 2.78
N ILE A 47 -12.19 7.00 1.61
CA ILE A 47 -13.18 8.06 1.45
C ILE A 47 -14.30 7.55 0.51
N PRO A 48 -15.50 7.19 0.99
CA PRO A 48 -16.06 7.35 2.34
C PRO A 48 -16.01 6.06 3.20
N GLY A 49 -15.34 4.98 2.77
CA GLY A 49 -15.45 3.67 3.43
C GLY A 49 -15.10 3.66 4.92
N LEU A 50 -13.86 4.00 5.27
CA LEU A 50 -13.41 4.07 6.66
C LEU A 50 -14.10 5.21 7.42
N SER A 51 -14.30 6.35 6.77
CA SER A 51 -14.88 7.52 7.43
C SER A 51 -16.32 7.26 7.89
N LEU A 52 -17.13 6.56 7.09
CA LEU A 52 -18.48 6.13 7.48
C LEU A 52 -18.45 5.02 8.55
N PHE A 53 -17.52 4.06 8.41
CA PHE A 53 -17.38 2.98 9.38
C PHE A 53 -17.03 3.51 10.78
N TYR A 54 -16.05 4.40 10.87
CA TYR A 54 -15.65 5.03 12.14
C TYR A 54 -16.66 6.07 12.63
N ALA A 55 -17.30 6.82 11.73
CA ALA A 55 -18.39 7.72 12.10
C ALA A 55 -19.57 6.98 12.75
N GLY A 56 -19.88 5.76 12.30
CA GLY A 56 -20.95 4.93 12.88
C GLY A 56 -20.67 4.42 14.30
N MET A 57 -19.41 4.41 14.75
CA MET A 57 -19.02 3.97 16.08
C MET A 57 -18.94 5.11 17.11
N VAL A 58 -19.05 6.37 16.68
CA VAL A 58 -18.99 7.54 17.57
C VAL A 58 -20.38 8.15 17.79
N ARG A 59 -20.50 8.99 18.83
CA ARG A 59 -21.73 9.75 19.06
C ARG A 59 -22.00 10.70 17.90
N SER A 60 -23.27 10.89 17.53
CA SER A 60 -23.67 11.72 16.39
C SER A 60 -23.08 13.13 16.39
N LYS A 61 -22.89 13.73 17.57
CA LYS A 61 -22.27 15.06 17.71
C LYS A 61 -20.79 15.12 17.28
N ASN A 62 -20.12 13.98 17.19
CA ASN A 62 -18.70 13.84 16.86
C ASN A 62 -18.46 13.34 15.42
N VAL A 63 -19.51 12.98 14.67
CA VAL A 63 -19.41 12.43 13.31
C VAL A 63 -18.69 13.39 12.37
N LEU A 64 -19.02 14.68 12.41
CA LEU A 64 -18.38 15.69 11.56
C LEU A 64 -16.87 15.79 11.82
N SER A 65 -16.46 15.63 13.08
CA SER A 65 -15.04 15.63 13.45
C SER A 65 -14.29 14.42 12.87
N VAL A 66 -14.90 13.23 12.93
CA VAL A 66 -14.30 12.00 12.39
C VAL A 66 -14.20 12.08 10.87
N LEU A 67 -15.24 12.57 10.19
CA LEU A 67 -15.20 12.77 8.74
C LEU A 67 -14.06 13.70 8.34
N MET A 68 -13.91 14.87 8.99
CA MET A 68 -12.84 15.82 8.68
C MET A 68 -11.44 15.24 8.95
N GLN A 69 -11.27 14.40 9.97
CA GLN A 69 -10.01 13.73 10.25
C GLN A 69 -9.65 12.64 9.23
N CYS A 70 -10.62 12.12 8.47
CA CYS A 70 -10.35 11.21 7.35
C CYS A 70 -10.05 11.94 6.03
N PHE A 71 -10.34 13.24 5.93
CA PHE A 71 -10.04 14.07 4.75
C PHE A 71 -8.71 14.82 4.86
N ALA A 72 -8.23 15.06 6.09
CA ALA A 72 -6.97 15.75 6.39
C ALA A 72 -5.81 14.77 6.54
#